data_AF-A0A8T6LHL1-F1
#
_entry.id   AF-A0A8T6LHL1-F1
#
_cell.length_a   1.000
_cell.length_b   1.000
_cell.length_c   1.000
_cell.angle_alpha   90.00
_cell.angle_beta   90.00
_cell.angle_gamma   90.00
#
_symmetry.space_group_name_H-M   'P 1'
#
loop_
_entity.id
_entity.type
_entity.pdbx_description
1 polymer ?
#
loop_
_entity_poly.entity_id
_entity_poly.type
_entity_poly.pdbx_seq_one_letter_code
_entity_poly.pdbx_strand_id
1 'polypeptide(L)'
;MLEGYYLVQQLTASGQFRPQDSIRRGRGSRTEFPFSWVYTVLGYRSVREFLQLSDGDAQADPLADEHLEDGGFLLHAMFGDGSKARSAAIDDSRQLGAFAALFANRERVGLLRQGKALAEIEQITQPIERRLSDGLSSALATLRDLVGRLSEADIPPSTALEFRDYTRRLRKAAADLDQRMYRLAHVEDDDEGDG
;
A
#
# COMPACT_ATOMS: atom_id res chain seq x y z
N MET A 1 16.73 -8.25 18.57
CA MET A 1 15.81 -9.26 19.16
C MET A 1 15.32 -8.83 20.54
N LEU A 2 16.20 -8.43 21.46
CA LEU A 2 15.82 -7.96 22.80
C LEU A 2 14.99 -6.66 22.79
N GLU A 3 15.34 -5.69 21.95
CA GLU A 3 14.58 -4.43 21.79
C GLU A 3 13.11 -4.68 21.40
N GLY A 4 12.87 -5.61 20.46
CA GLY A 4 11.50 -5.99 20.07
C GLY A 4 10.70 -6.63 21.21
N TYR A 5 11.37 -7.29 22.16
CA TYR A 5 10.72 -7.82 23.36
C TYR A 5 10.30 -6.69 24.30
N TYR A 6 11.20 -5.74 24.58
CA TYR A 6 10.90 -4.58 25.41
C TYR A 6 9.80 -3.70 24.81
N LEU A 7 9.83 -3.47 23.50
CA LEU A 7 8.78 -2.74 22.79
C LEU A 7 7.40 -3.37 23.04
N VAL A 8 7.27 -4.68 22.82
CA VAL A 8 5.98 -5.37 23.03
C VAL A 8 5.55 -5.31 24.49
N GLN A 9 6.47 -5.48 25.44
CA GLN A 9 6.15 -5.38 26.87
C GLN A 9 5.63 -3.99 27.22
N GLN A 10 6.33 -2.93 26.81
CA GLN A 10 5.94 -1.55 27.06
C GLN A 10 4.56 -1.25 26.47
N LEU A 11 4.31 -1.65 25.22
CA LEU A 11 3.02 -1.45 24.55
C LEU A 11 1.89 -2.27 25.19
N THR A 12 2.20 -3.43 25.77
CA THR A 12 1.22 -4.24 26.52
C THR A 12 0.91 -3.59 27.86
N ALA A 13 1.94 -3.15 28.60
CA ALA A 13 1.79 -2.52 29.90
C ALA A 13 1.04 -1.18 29.81
N SER A 14 1.28 -0.40 28.76
CA SER A 14 0.56 0.86 28.47
C SER A 14 -0.83 0.64 27.86
N GLY A 15 -1.22 -0.60 27.55
CA GLY A 15 -2.51 -0.94 26.95
C GLY A 15 -2.65 -0.58 25.46
N GLN A 16 -1.57 -0.14 24.81
CA GLN A 16 -1.56 0.19 23.38
C GLN A 16 -1.61 -1.03 22.47
N PHE A 17 -1.14 -2.18 22.94
CA PHE A 17 -1.18 -3.44 22.22
C PHE A 17 -1.67 -4.58 23.11
N ARG A 18 -2.57 -5.41 22.58
CA ARG A 18 -3.08 -6.61 23.24
C ARG A 18 -2.79 -7.81 22.34
N PRO A 19 -1.76 -8.61 22.64
CA PRO A 19 -1.34 -9.75 21.82
C PRO A 19 -2.49 -10.69 21.41
N GLN A 20 -3.38 -11.02 22.34
CA GLN A 20 -4.52 -11.89 22.11
C GLN A 20 -5.50 -11.39 21.04
N ASP A 21 -5.60 -10.07 20.84
CA ASP A 21 -6.51 -9.45 19.88
C ASP A 21 -5.92 -9.44 18.46
N SER A 22 -4.66 -9.85 18.29
CA SER A 22 -4.03 -9.95 16.97
C SER A 22 -4.79 -10.95 16.10
N ILE A 23 -5.20 -10.51 14.91
CA ILE A 23 -5.83 -11.39 13.90
C ILE A 23 -4.79 -12.37 13.38
N ARG A 24 -3.59 -11.87 13.12
CA ARG A 24 -2.46 -12.68 12.65
C ARG A 24 -1.82 -13.42 13.82
N ARG A 25 -1.87 -14.75 13.75
CA ARG A 25 -1.26 -15.63 14.75
C ARG A 25 0.19 -15.95 14.43
N GLY A 26 1.00 -16.11 15.48
CA GLY A 26 2.37 -16.61 15.40
C GLY A 26 2.43 -18.12 15.13
N ARG A 27 3.66 -18.64 15.01
CA ARG A 27 3.93 -20.09 14.90
C ARG A 27 4.81 -20.53 16.08
N GLY A 28 4.61 -21.76 16.57
CA GLY A 28 5.39 -22.31 17.69
C GLY A 28 4.76 -22.04 19.07
N SER A 29 5.58 -21.85 20.11
CA SER A 29 5.13 -21.71 21.51
C SER A 29 4.52 -20.35 21.86
N ARG A 30 4.74 -19.31 21.04
CA ARG A 30 4.05 -18.02 21.12
C ARG A 30 3.16 -17.86 19.90
N THR A 31 1.87 -18.14 20.08
CA THR A 31 0.88 -18.18 19.00
C THR A 31 0.11 -16.88 18.83
N GLU A 32 0.19 -15.96 19.80
CA GLU A 32 -0.63 -14.74 19.82
C GLU A 32 -0.37 -13.85 18.60
N PHE A 33 0.91 -13.66 18.23
CA PHE A 33 1.34 -12.92 17.05
C PHE A 33 2.75 -13.34 16.58
N PRO A 34 3.16 -13.04 15.33
CA PRO A 34 4.49 -13.35 14.82
C PRO A 34 5.57 -12.43 15.40
N PHE A 35 6.14 -12.79 16.56
CA PHE A 35 7.20 -11.99 17.19
C PHE A 35 8.42 -11.74 16.30
N SER A 36 8.73 -12.65 15.37
CA SER A 36 9.84 -12.46 14.43
C SER A 36 9.68 -11.26 13.51
N TRP A 37 8.45 -10.85 13.25
CA TRP A 37 8.18 -9.68 12.43
C TRP A 37 8.50 -8.40 13.18
N VAL A 38 8.32 -8.37 14.50
CA VAL A 38 8.62 -7.20 15.34
C VAL A 38 10.11 -6.86 15.28
N TYR A 39 11.00 -7.80 15.61
CA TYR A 39 12.44 -7.47 15.55
C TYR A 39 12.96 -7.27 14.13
N THR A 40 12.27 -7.82 13.12
CA THR A 40 12.63 -7.60 11.71
C THR A 40 12.22 -6.19 11.28
N VAL A 41 11.00 -5.74 11.61
CA VAL A 41 10.49 -4.42 11.22
C VAL A 41 11.27 -3.29 11.90
N LEU A 42 11.71 -3.50 13.15
CA LEU A 42 12.56 -2.54 13.88
C LEU A 42 13.98 -2.42 13.33
N GLY A 43 14.40 -3.34 12.45
CA GLY A 43 15.67 -3.26 11.72
C GLY A 43 15.64 -2.24 10.57
N TYR A 44 14.46 -1.77 10.15
CA TYR A 44 14.35 -0.78 9.08
C TYR A 44 14.40 0.63 9.63
N ARG A 45 15.29 1.44 9.06
CA ARG A 45 15.53 2.84 9.45
C ARG A 45 14.25 3.69 9.48
N SER A 46 13.39 3.58 8.47
CA SER A 46 12.14 4.35 8.38
C SER A 46 11.17 4.10 9.55
N VAL A 47 11.18 2.88 10.10
CA VAL A 47 10.36 2.51 11.25
C VAL A 47 10.98 3.04 12.54
N ARG A 48 12.32 2.96 12.66
CA ARG A 48 13.04 3.54 13.81
C ARG A 48 12.83 5.05 13.89
N GLU A 49 12.97 5.76 12.77
CA GLU A 49 12.75 7.20 12.69
C GLU A 49 11.30 7.57 13.01
N PHE A 50 10.33 6.80 12.51
CA PHE A 50 8.91 7.01 12.82
C PHE A 50 8.59 6.87 14.32
N LEU A 51 9.20 5.88 14.97
CA LEU A 51 9.04 5.62 16.40
C LEU A 51 10.00 6.44 17.29
N GLN A 52 10.89 7.23 16.70
CA GLN A 52 11.98 7.94 17.37
C GLN A 52 12.84 7.04 18.29
N LEU A 53 13.16 5.83 17.82
CA LEU A 53 14.01 4.91 18.56
C LEU A 53 15.47 5.37 18.55
N SER A 54 16.08 5.38 19.72
CA SER A 54 17.51 5.66 19.91
C SER A 54 18.39 4.66 19.15
N ASP A 55 19.49 5.12 18.56
CA ASP A 55 20.52 4.23 18.02
C ASP A 55 21.45 3.81 19.19
N GLY A 56 21.29 2.59 19.69
CA GLY A 56 22.05 2.09 20.84
C GLY A 56 21.66 0.67 21.27
N ASP A 57 22.17 0.26 22.44
CA ASP A 57 21.79 -1.01 23.05
C ASP A 57 20.30 -1.06 23.38
N ALA A 58 19.73 -2.28 23.38
CA ALA A 58 18.33 -2.47 23.72
C ALA A 58 18.06 -2.06 25.17
N GLN A 59 17.17 -1.07 25.35
CA GLN A 59 16.74 -0.57 26.65
C GLN A 59 15.33 -1.05 26.98
N ALA A 60 15.05 -1.20 28.28
CA ALA A 60 13.67 -1.31 28.76
C ALA A 60 12.91 -0.03 28.38
N ASP A 61 11.63 -0.17 28.05
CA ASP A 61 10.76 0.93 27.64
C ASP A 61 11.34 1.82 26.52
N PRO A 62 11.57 1.24 25.32
CA PRO A 62 12.31 1.91 24.25
C PRO A 62 11.61 3.11 23.62
N LEU A 63 10.29 3.30 23.85
CA LEU A 63 9.54 4.45 23.34
C LEU A 63 9.36 5.53 24.42
N ALA A 64 9.41 6.80 24.02
CA ALA A 64 8.87 7.88 24.83
C ALA A 64 7.33 7.81 24.88
N ASP A 65 6.73 8.36 25.94
CA ASP A 65 5.27 8.31 26.17
C ASP A 65 4.46 8.85 24.98
N GLU A 66 4.94 9.92 24.36
CA GLU A 66 4.35 10.55 23.17
C GLU A 66 4.34 9.66 21.91
N HIS A 67 5.15 8.60 21.87
CA HIS A 67 5.23 7.65 20.75
C HIS A 67 4.60 6.29 21.04
N LEU A 68 4.01 6.10 22.22
CA LEU A 68 3.34 4.84 22.57
C LEU A 68 2.18 4.51 21.61
N GLU A 69 1.39 5.51 21.22
CA GLU A 69 0.30 5.33 20.26
C GLU A 69 0.84 4.90 18.88
N ASP A 70 1.95 5.48 18.43
CA ASP A 70 2.60 5.14 17.16
C ASP A 70 3.16 3.71 17.17
N GLY A 71 3.75 3.30 18.29
CA GLY A 71 4.17 1.91 18.50
C GLY A 71 3.01 0.93 18.45
N GLY A 72 1.91 1.24 19.14
CA GLY A 72 0.68 0.44 19.08
C GLY A 72 0.13 0.38 17.65
N PHE A 73 0.07 1.52 16.96
CA PHE A 73 -0.36 1.62 15.58
C PHE A 73 0.47 0.73 14.64
N LEU A 74 1.80 0.72 14.77
CA LEU A 74 2.68 -0.14 13.98
C LEU A 74 2.30 -1.62 14.14
N LEU A 75 2.13 -2.09 15.38
CA LEU A 75 1.79 -3.49 15.64
C LEU A 75 0.39 -3.85 15.14
N HIS A 76 -0.60 -2.98 15.35
CA HIS A 76 -1.96 -3.19 14.83
C HIS A 76 -2.00 -3.16 13.30
N ALA A 77 -1.23 -2.29 12.65
CA ALA A 77 -1.12 -2.28 11.19
C ALA A 77 -0.45 -3.57 10.67
N MET A 78 0.50 -4.13 11.42
CA MET A 78 1.21 -5.34 11.02
C MET A 78 0.41 -6.64 11.27
N PHE A 79 -0.37 -6.69 12.35
CA PHE A 79 -1.03 -7.91 12.82
C PHE A 79 -2.55 -7.90 12.78
N GLY A 80 -3.16 -6.72 12.57
CA GLY A 80 -4.59 -6.50 12.73
C GLY A 80 -5.00 -6.48 14.21
N ASP A 81 -6.22 -6.02 14.44
CA ASP A 81 -6.88 -5.97 15.74
C ASP A 81 -8.32 -6.49 15.60
N GLY A 82 -8.54 -7.72 16.04
CA GLY A 82 -9.83 -8.40 15.99
C GLY A 82 -10.87 -7.74 16.89
N SER A 83 -10.46 -7.08 17.97
CA SER A 83 -11.37 -6.35 18.86
C SER A 83 -11.95 -5.09 18.21
N LYS A 84 -11.23 -4.54 17.22
CA LYS A 84 -11.61 -3.32 16.47
C LYS A 84 -11.96 -3.59 15.01
N ALA A 85 -12.13 -4.85 14.62
CA ALA A 85 -12.39 -5.27 13.24
C ALA A 85 -11.40 -4.68 12.21
N ARG A 86 -10.13 -4.51 12.62
CA ARG A 86 -9.08 -3.94 11.77
C ARG A 86 -8.20 -5.04 11.21
N SER A 87 -8.21 -5.22 9.90
CA SER A 87 -7.31 -6.16 9.23
C SER A 87 -5.84 -5.73 9.31
N ALA A 88 -4.93 -6.70 9.23
CA ALA A 88 -3.52 -6.42 9.00
C ALA A 88 -3.34 -5.79 7.62
N ALA A 89 -2.43 -4.84 7.50
CA ALA A 89 -2.09 -4.21 6.23
C ALA A 89 -1.16 -5.08 5.37
N ILE A 90 -0.52 -6.10 5.95
CA ILE A 90 0.33 -7.05 5.24
C ILE A 90 -0.11 -8.49 5.47
N ASP A 91 0.17 -9.31 4.45
CA ASP A 91 -0.19 -10.71 4.34
C ASP A 91 0.95 -11.66 4.71
N ASP A 92 2.20 -11.28 4.45
CA ASP A 92 3.35 -12.15 4.70
C ASP A 92 4.64 -11.39 5.05
N SER A 93 5.61 -12.09 5.64
CA SER A 93 6.85 -11.49 6.16
C SER A 93 7.75 -10.87 5.09
N ARG A 94 7.66 -11.33 3.84
CA ARG A 94 8.41 -10.79 2.70
C ARG A 94 7.98 -9.36 2.37
N GLN A 95 6.78 -8.95 2.80
CA GLN A 95 6.26 -7.60 2.63
C GLN A 95 6.79 -6.62 3.69
N LEU A 96 7.50 -7.08 4.74
CA LEU A 96 7.96 -6.22 5.83
C LEU A 96 8.84 -5.06 5.36
N GLY A 97 9.67 -5.27 4.33
CA GLY A 97 10.49 -4.19 3.76
C GLY A 97 9.66 -3.10 3.09
N ALA A 98 8.69 -3.48 2.25
CA ALA A 98 7.79 -2.54 1.59
C ALA A 98 6.86 -1.84 2.62
N PHE A 99 6.38 -2.57 3.61
CA PHE A 99 5.61 -2.03 4.73
C PHE A 99 6.40 -1.01 5.54
N ALA A 100 7.65 -1.32 5.90
CA ALA A 100 8.52 -0.39 6.61
C ALA A 100 8.76 0.90 5.80
N ALA A 101 8.88 0.80 4.48
CA ALA A 101 9.07 1.97 3.61
C ALA A 101 7.86 2.92 3.61
N LEU A 102 6.66 2.47 3.99
CA LEU A 102 5.49 3.36 4.11
C LEU A 102 5.70 4.44 5.17
N PHE A 103 6.44 4.14 6.24
CA PHE A 103 6.64 5.04 7.38
C PHE A 103 7.55 6.23 7.08
N ALA A 104 8.29 6.21 5.96
CA ALA A 104 9.09 7.33 5.50
C ALA A 104 8.24 8.47 4.89
N ASN A 105 6.95 8.25 4.65
CA ASN A 105 6.08 9.22 3.98
C ASN A 105 4.77 9.42 4.75
N ARG A 106 4.47 10.67 5.11
CA ARG A 106 3.28 11.02 5.92
C ARG A 106 1.96 10.68 5.25
N GLU A 107 1.85 10.83 3.94
CA GLU A 107 0.65 10.48 3.17
C GLU A 107 0.38 8.97 3.25
N ARG A 108 1.42 8.16 3.05
CA ARG A 108 1.34 6.69 3.15
C ARG A 108 0.96 6.23 4.57
N VAL A 109 1.52 6.86 5.60
CA VAL A 109 1.11 6.62 6.99
C VAL A 109 -0.37 6.99 7.20
N GLY A 110 -0.83 8.09 6.61
CA GLY A 110 -2.23 8.51 6.65
C GLY A 110 -3.17 7.45 6.05
N LEU A 111 -2.83 6.91 4.88
CA LEU A 111 -3.60 5.81 4.25
C LEU A 111 -3.58 4.54 5.12
N LEU A 112 -2.45 4.22 5.74
CA LEU A 112 -2.33 3.08 6.64
C LEU A 112 -3.19 3.25 7.91
N ARG A 113 -3.32 4.47 8.43
CA ARG A 113 -4.25 4.83 9.53
C ARG A 113 -5.71 4.68 9.14
N GLN A 114 -6.05 4.90 7.87
CA GLN A 114 -7.39 4.63 7.33
C GLN A 114 -7.69 3.13 7.15
N GLY A 115 -6.73 2.24 7.47
CA GLY A 115 -6.91 0.79 7.37
C GLY A 115 -6.67 0.24 5.97
N LYS A 116 -6.04 1.01 5.07
CA LYS A 116 -5.68 0.56 3.73
C LYS A 116 -4.60 -0.52 3.79
N ALA A 117 -4.73 -1.55 2.94
CA ALA A 117 -3.72 -2.59 2.83
C ALA A 117 -2.49 -2.09 2.06
N LEU A 118 -1.33 -2.71 2.28
CA LEU A 118 -0.07 -2.32 1.64
C LEU A 118 -0.20 -2.24 0.11
N ALA A 119 -0.78 -3.26 -0.52
CA ALA A 119 -0.96 -3.29 -1.97
C ALA A 119 -1.84 -2.14 -2.48
N GLU A 120 -2.87 -1.76 -1.73
CA GLU A 120 -3.74 -0.63 -2.08
C GLU A 120 -3.00 0.70 -1.94
N ILE A 121 -2.19 0.87 -0.89
CA ILE A 121 -1.37 2.06 -0.67
C ILE A 121 -0.32 2.21 -1.78
N GLU A 122 0.34 1.13 -2.15
CA GLU A 122 1.31 1.12 -3.26
C GLU A 122 0.64 1.53 -4.57
N GLN A 123 -0.57 1.05 -4.85
CA GLN A 123 -1.33 1.43 -6.04
C GLN A 123 -1.78 2.90 -6.03
N ILE A 124 -2.26 3.40 -4.88
CA ILE A 124 -2.71 4.79 -4.74
C ILE A 124 -1.53 5.76 -4.92
N THR A 125 -0.40 5.45 -4.28
CA THR A 125 0.78 6.32 -4.23
C THR A 125 1.82 6.01 -5.31
N GLN A 126 1.45 5.22 -6.31
CA GLN A 126 2.30 4.94 -7.46
C GLN A 126 2.50 6.22 -8.28
N PRO A 127 3.74 6.56 -8.69
CA PRO A 127 4.00 7.70 -9.56
C PRO A 127 3.18 7.65 -10.85
N ILE A 128 2.74 8.82 -11.33
CA ILE A 128 1.80 8.90 -12.44
C ILE A 128 2.38 8.29 -13.73
N GLU A 129 3.68 8.42 -13.95
CA GLU A 129 4.41 7.87 -15.10
C GLU A 129 4.30 6.35 -15.12
N ARG A 130 4.47 5.71 -13.96
CA ARG A 130 4.37 4.26 -13.84
C ARG A 130 2.92 3.80 -13.96
N ARG A 131 1.97 4.53 -13.36
CA ARG A 131 0.53 4.24 -13.52
C ARG A 131 0.09 4.35 -14.99
N LEU A 132 0.58 5.36 -15.71
CA LEU A 132 0.33 5.54 -17.14
C LEU A 132 0.91 4.38 -17.94
N SER A 133 2.18 4.04 -17.72
CA SER A 133 2.86 2.94 -18.42
C SER A 133 2.17 1.60 -18.21
N ASP A 134 1.95 1.21 -16.95
CA ASP A 134 1.32 -0.07 -16.60
C ASP A 134 -0.14 -0.12 -17.08
N GLY A 135 -0.89 0.97 -16.88
CA GLY A 135 -2.30 1.08 -17.26
C GLY A 135 -2.52 1.03 -18.77
N LEU A 136 -1.74 1.79 -19.56
CA LEU A 136 -1.85 1.78 -21.03
C LEU A 136 -1.46 0.42 -21.62
N SER A 137 -0.41 -0.20 -21.09
CA SER A 137 0.04 -1.54 -21.52
C SER A 137 -1.04 -2.60 -21.26
N SER A 138 -1.64 -2.58 -20.07
CA SER A 138 -2.73 -3.49 -19.70
C SER A 138 -3.99 -3.28 -20.55
N ALA A 139 -4.36 -2.02 -20.80
CA ALA A 139 -5.49 -1.69 -21.66
C ALA A 139 -5.28 -2.19 -23.10
N LEU A 140 -4.08 -2.00 -23.66
CA LEU A 140 -3.72 -2.50 -25.00
C LEU A 140 -3.75 -4.03 -25.08
N ALA A 141 -3.20 -4.72 -24.08
CA ALA A 141 -3.21 -6.18 -24.03
C ALA A 141 -4.64 -6.72 -23.99
N THR A 142 -5.49 -6.16 -23.14
CA THR A 142 -6.90 -6.53 -23.03
C THR A 142 -7.66 -6.27 -24.32
N LEU A 143 -7.44 -5.12 -24.97
CA LEU A 143 -8.09 -4.80 -26.24
C LEU A 143 -7.67 -5.76 -27.36
N ARG A 144 -6.38 -6.11 -27.44
CA ARG A 144 -5.89 -7.09 -28.42
C ARG A 144 -6.50 -8.46 -28.21
N ASP A 145 -6.60 -8.92 -26.96
CA ASP A 145 -7.26 -10.19 -26.63
C ASP A 145 -8.73 -10.18 -27.05
N LEU A 146 -9.49 -9.12 -26.73
CA LEU A 146 -10.89 -8.99 -27.12
C LEU A 146 -11.08 -8.99 -28.65
N VAL A 147 -10.25 -8.25 -29.38
CA VAL A 147 -10.29 -8.21 -30.85
C VAL A 147 -9.93 -9.57 -31.45
N GLY A 148 -8.94 -10.26 -30.88
CA GLY A 148 -8.58 -11.62 -31.28
C GLY A 148 -9.76 -12.59 -31.12
N ARG A 149 -10.36 -12.62 -29.93
CA ARG A 149 -11.54 -13.46 -29.64
C ARG A 149 -12.74 -13.12 -30.52
N LEU A 150 -12.98 -11.83 -30.80
CA LEU A 150 -14.03 -11.40 -31.72
C LEU A 150 -13.82 -11.90 -33.15
N SER A 151 -12.58 -12.10 -33.56
CA SER A 151 -12.25 -12.60 -34.91
C SER A 151 -12.50 -14.11 -35.03
N GLU A 152 -12.53 -14.82 -33.90
CA GLU A 152 -12.74 -16.28 -33.82
C GLU A 152 -14.18 -16.66 -33.44
N ALA A 153 -14.95 -15.73 -32.87
CA ALA A 153 -16.30 -15.96 -32.36
C ALA A 153 -17.39 -15.48 -33.32
N ASP A 154 -18.42 -16.30 -33.51
CA ASP A 154 -19.64 -15.88 -34.21
C ASP A 154 -20.59 -15.19 -33.22
N ILE A 155 -20.54 -13.85 -33.19
CA ILE A 155 -21.32 -13.04 -32.25
C ILE A 155 -22.60 -12.53 -32.92
N PRO A 156 -23.79 -12.79 -32.34
CA PRO A 156 -25.05 -12.29 -32.87
C PRO A 156 -25.07 -10.75 -32.96
N PRO A 157 -25.70 -10.17 -34.00
CA PRO A 157 -25.80 -8.71 -34.16
C PRO A 157 -26.45 -7.99 -32.97
N SER A 158 -27.40 -8.63 -32.28
CA SER A 158 -28.03 -8.09 -31.07
C SER A 158 -27.02 -7.90 -29.94
N THR A 159 -26.18 -8.91 -29.68
CA THR A 159 -25.11 -8.85 -28.70
C THR A 159 -24.06 -7.79 -29.08
N ALA A 160 -23.68 -7.71 -30.36
CA ALA A 160 -22.76 -6.68 -30.84
C ALA A 160 -23.31 -5.25 -30.61
N LEU A 161 -24.63 -5.05 -30.78
CA LEU A 161 -25.29 -3.76 -30.53
C LEU A 161 -25.28 -3.39 -29.04
N GLU A 162 -25.49 -4.34 -28.14
CA GLU A 162 -25.45 -4.11 -26.68
C GLU A 162 -24.07 -3.60 -26.21
N PHE A 163 -22.99 -4.15 -26.77
CA PHE A 163 -21.63 -3.76 -26.41
C PHE A 163 -21.11 -2.53 -27.17
N ARG A 164 -21.82 -2.06 -28.21
CA ARG A 164 -21.41 -0.92 -29.04
C ARG A 164 -21.28 0.38 -28.25
N ASP A 165 -22.12 0.61 -27.26
CA ASP A 165 -22.03 1.82 -26.45
C ASP A 165 -20.82 1.80 -25.50
N TYR A 166 -20.43 0.62 -25.00
CA TYR A 166 -19.22 0.47 -24.19
C TYR A 166 -17.96 0.75 -25.02
N THR A 167 -17.89 0.22 -26.24
CA THR A 167 -16.74 0.48 -27.14
C THR A 167 -16.65 1.96 -27.54
N ARG A 168 -17.80 2.64 -27.76
CA ARG A 168 -17.83 4.09 -28.00
C ARG A 168 -17.30 4.90 -26.80
N ARG A 169 -17.72 4.55 -25.59
CA ARG A 169 -17.24 5.22 -24.36
C ARG A 169 -15.74 5.01 -24.16
N LEU A 170 -15.25 3.80 -24.39
CA LEU A 170 -13.82 3.49 -24.33
C LEU A 170 -13.01 4.32 -25.33
N ARG A 171 -13.45 4.40 -26.60
CA ARG A 171 -12.79 5.22 -27.62
C ARG A 171 -12.73 6.70 -27.21
N LYS A 172 -13.81 7.23 -26.64
CA LYS A 172 -13.86 8.62 -26.16
C LYS A 172 -12.86 8.86 -25.02
N ALA A 173 -12.78 7.93 -24.06
CA ALA A 173 -11.83 8.03 -22.95
C ALA A 173 -10.38 7.98 -23.43
N ALA A 174 -10.07 7.08 -24.38
CA ALA A 174 -8.74 6.99 -24.98
C ALA A 174 -8.35 8.28 -25.72
N ALA A 175 -9.28 8.87 -26.48
CA ALA A 175 -9.05 10.14 -27.19
C ALA A 175 -8.85 11.33 -26.23
N ASP A 176 -9.61 11.42 -25.13
CA ASP A 176 -9.40 12.47 -24.12
C ASP A 176 -8.04 12.34 -23.44
N LEU A 177 -7.62 11.11 -23.13
CA LEU A 177 -6.30 10.84 -22.56
C LEU A 177 -5.18 11.25 -23.54
N ASP A 178 -5.27 10.84 -24.80
CA ASP A 178 -4.32 11.20 -25.86
C ASP A 178 -4.21 12.73 -26.02
N GLN A 179 -5.34 13.44 -26.08
CA GLN A 179 -5.36 14.90 -26.18
C GLN A 179 -4.74 15.60 -24.95
N ARG A 180 -4.88 15.03 -23.75
CA ARG A 180 -4.23 15.56 -22.54
C ARG A 180 -2.72 15.32 -22.58
N MET A 181 -2.28 14.14 -23.00
CA MET A 181 -0.85 13.82 -23.13
C MET A 181 -0.18 14.69 -24.18
N TYR A 182 -0.83 14.89 -25.34
CA TYR A 182 -0.35 15.80 -26.38
C TYR A 182 -0.16 17.22 -25.84
N ARG A 183 -1.17 17.76 -25.14
CA ARG A 183 -1.07 19.09 -24.53
C ARG A 183 0.11 19.18 -23.57
N LEU A 184 0.22 18.25 -22.63
CA LEU A 184 1.32 18.23 -21.65
C LEU A 184 2.71 18.16 -22.31
N ALA A 185 2.83 17.50 -23.46
CA ALA A 185 4.10 17.41 -24.19
C ALA A 185 4.47 18.66 -25.01
N HIS A 186 3.54 19.61 -25.20
CA HIS A 186 3.72 20.80 -26.04
C HIS A 186 3.41 22.12 -25.30
N VAL A 187 3.35 22.11 -23.95
CA VAL A 187 3.15 23.35 -23.16
C VAL A 187 4.39 24.25 -23.17
N GLU A 188 5.59 23.75 -23.51
CA GLU A 188 6.83 24.54 -23.50
C GLU A 188 7.03 25.43 -24.75
N ASP A 189 6.22 25.28 -25.81
CA ASP A 189 6.43 26.02 -27.07
C ASP A 189 5.72 27.39 -27.14
N ASP A 190 4.84 27.73 -26.17
CA ASP A 190 3.99 28.93 -26.23
C ASP A 190 4.48 30.11 -25.35
N ASP A 191 5.48 29.94 -24.48
CA ASP A 191 5.96 30.98 -23.53
C ASP A 191 7.25 31.73 -23.97
N GLU A 192 7.90 31.35 -25.07
CA GLU A 192 9.08 32.08 -25.62
C GLU A 192 8.73 33.13 -26.70
N GLY A 193 7.45 33.56 -26.75
CA GLY A 193 6.89 34.38 -27.81
C GLY A 193 6.51 35.82 -27.46
N ASP A 194 7.11 36.46 -26.45
CA ASP A 194 7.01 37.92 -26.26
C ASP A 194 8.20 38.44 -25.43
N GLY A 195 9.25 38.88 -26.11
CA GLY A 195 10.45 39.52 -25.54
C GLY A 195 11.11 40.46 -26.55
#